data_AF-A0A835VVU0-F1
#
_entry.id   AF-A0A835VVU0-F1
#
_cell.length_a   1.000
_cell.length_b   1.000
_cell.length_c   1.000
_cell.angle_alpha   90.00
_cell.angle_beta   90.00
_cell.angle_gamma   90.00
#
_symmetry.space_group_name_H-M   'P 1'
#
loop_
_entity.id
_entity.type
_entity.pdbx_description
1 polymer ?
#
loop_
_entity_poly.entity_id
_entity_poly.type
_entity_poly.pdbx_seq_one_letter_code
_entity_poly.pdbx_strand_id
1 'polypeptide(L)'
;MALASRPLTRPPRQPVEPPGLLKRIQGRVVFIQPDGQEGVYGIQSDEGFIRLLPGGRPPVGDDGITGYTVGTYLALDCTTSGTGSCTSTSSTTLISAPATAPSTASKTMKVLAVLLTDDDGYGCVEAPGTTEAAVTSLYTTPGTGYAAGLANCSRSHVTVGGFTAVSYTWPNNSYCGGACDWWYIMKDFTGWAPANVPNYSSYTHRVYILPPSYSGYCGWQGLAAVGGNDVWLVNTKYGLQRMATVVQETMHNFIIRHGWRYSTEYQDYSTSMGYGDTCFSAPELARWSWATAVGGGGAVDSAVLPAKTLISFNVPALYGTATGAFLRITPNWMTGYGDSTCNASRNLYVSLRVARGVDAGLLPEFDRKVSVHSAVASVDACYPTTCPAGTSVDTCAPDPKYELLELVAPGSVSAGAGAIASTWNLVVYAGGWTDSGSTGGLETLRVHLCRFTASPAECPTWAAAEGPWTPPPSPPGPAPSPPSPLPPSPPSPKPPPLTAIPASACAAEPLAAQPSAIPAAAIAVATEATISSAALASATSSAQTQAPHASKPQAA
;
A
#
# COMPACT_ATOMS: atom_id res chain seq x y z
N MET A 1 -12.88 -28.93 -42.71
CA MET A 1 -11.60 -28.28 -42.34
C MET A 1 -11.17 -28.87 -41.00
N ALA A 2 -10.17 -29.75 -41.00
CA ALA A 2 -9.65 -30.37 -39.80
C ALA A 2 -8.65 -29.42 -39.13
N LEU A 3 -8.95 -28.97 -37.91
CA LEU A 3 -8.01 -28.26 -37.05
C LEU A 3 -6.95 -29.28 -36.60
N ALA A 4 -5.75 -29.19 -37.16
CA ALA A 4 -4.60 -29.96 -36.71
C ALA A 4 -4.20 -29.46 -35.32
N SER A 5 -4.50 -30.25 -34.30
CA SER A 5 -3.95 -30.11 -32.96
C SER A 5 -2.43 -30.24 -33.03
N ARG A 6 -1.72 -29.13 -32.80
CA ARG A 6 -0.26 -29.17 -32.63
C ARG A 6 0.04 -30.01 -31.38
N PRO A 7 0.94 -31.01 -31.44
CA PRO A 7 1.37 -31.72 -30.26
C PRO A 7 2.06 -30.73 -29.31
N LEU A 8 1.57 -30.63 -28.08
CA LEU A 8 2.23 -29.89 -27.01
C LEU A 8 3.57 -30.58 -26.73
N THR A 9 4.65 -30.03 -27.28
CA THR A 9 6.00 -30.45 -26.90
C THR A 9 6.21 -30.08 -25.45
N ARG A 10 6.35 -31.08 -24.58
CA ARG A 10 6.68 -30.91 -23.17
C ARG A 10 7.84 -29.92 -23.05
N PRO A 11 7.71 -28.83 -22.28
CA PRO A 11 8.79 -27.86 -22.17
C PRO A 11 10.05 -28.58 -21.68
N PRO A 12 11.24 -28.24 -22.23
CA PRO A 12 12.48 -28.77 -21.70
C PRO A 12 12.54 -28.44 -20.20
N ARG A 13 12.69 -29.46 -19.35
CA ARG A 13 12.96 -29.22 -17.93
C ARG A 13 14.15 -28.27 -17.86
N GLN A 14 14.01 -27.17 -17.11
CA GLN A 14 15.16 -26.35 -16.80
C GLN A 14 16.26 -27.26 -16.23
N PRO A 15 17.53 -27.08 -16.64
CA PRO A 15 18.62 -27.83 -16.05
C PRO A 15 18.56 -27.68 -14.54
N VAL A 16 18.47 -28.81 -13.83
CA VAL A 16 18.58 -28.81 -12.38
C VAL A 16 19.95 -28.23 -12.05
N GLU A 17 19.98 -27.09 -11.36
CA GLU A 17 21.25 -26.49 -10.97
C GLU A 17 21.99 -27.46 -10.04
N PRO A 18 23.30 -27.70 -10.25
CA PRO A 18 24.07 -28.51 -9.32
C PRO A 18 24.01 -27.87 -7.93
N PRO A 19 23.66 -28.63 -6.87
CA PRO A 19 23.70 -28.11 -5.52
C PRO A 19 25.12 -27.67 -5.14
N GLY A 20 25.22 -26.63 -4.31
CA GLY A 20 26.49 -26.10 -3.82
C GLY A 20 27.13 -25.04 -4.74
N LEU A 21 26.46 -24.62 -5.81
CA LEU A 21 27.00 -23.60 -6.70
C LEU A 21 26.85 -22.21 -6.07
N LEU A 22 27.97 -21.51 -5.90
CA LEU A 22 27.98 -20.12 -5.47
C LEU A 22 27.57 -19.22 -6.64
N LYS A 23 26.46 -18.50 -6.50
CA LYS A 23 25.98 -17.50 -7.46
C LYS A 23 25.91 -16.15 -6.82
N ARG A 24 26.42 -15.13 -7.50
CA ARG A 24 26.04 -13.76 -7.19
C ARG A 24 24.65 -13.50 -7.75
N ILE A 25 23.70 -13.24 -6.87
CA ILE A 25 22.31 -12.92 -7.22
C ILE A 25 22.03 -11.46 -6.89
N GLN A 26 21.17 -10.85 -7.68
CA GLN A 26 20.80 -9.44 -7.55
C GLN A 26 19.28 -9.32 -7.66
N GLY A 27 18.70 -8.46 -6.82
CA GLY A 27 17.28 -8.21 -6.83
C GLY A 27 16.77 -7.49 -5.59
N ARG A 28 15.44 -7.43 -5.49
CA ARG A 28 14.70 -6.81 -4.41
C ARG A 28 14.46 -7.80 -3.27
N VAL A 29 14.69 -7.38 -2.04
CA VAL A 29 14.27 -8.14 -0.84
C VAL A 29 12.75 -8.18 -0.81
N VAL A 30 12.19 -9.37 -0.76
CA VAL A 30 10.75 -9.61 -0.64
C VAL A 30 10.47 -10.46 0.57
N PHE A 31 9.24 -10.36 1.08
CA PHE A 31 8.77 -11.16 2.21
C PHE A 31 7.44 -11.81 1.83
N ILE A 32 7.30 -13.11 2.11
CA ILE A 32 6.06 -13.85 1.84
C ILE A 32 5.67 -14.57 3.11
N GLN A 33 4.46 -14.32 3.60
CA GLN A 33 3.92 -14.96 4.79
C GLN A 33 2.57 -15.60 4.47
N PRO A 34 2.53 -16.93 4.31
CA PRO A 34 1.26 -17.63 4.26
C PRO A 34 0.55 -17.56 5.61
N ASP A 35 -0.78 -17.52 5.59
CA ASP A 35 -1.61 -17.54 6.80
C ASP A 35 -1.23 -18.69 7.73
N GLY A 36 -0.96 -18.36 9.00
CA GLY A 36 -0.61 -19.33 10.03
C GLY A 36 0.76 -20.01 9.86
N GLN A 37 1.62 -19.53 8.95
CA GLN A 37 2.99 -20.03 8.79
C GLN A 37 4.03 -18.96 9.11
N GLU A 38 5.26 -19.41 9.41
CA GLU A 38 6.41 -18.49 9.47
C GLU A 38 6.67 -17.94 8.08
N GLY A 39 6.71 -16.61 7.96
CA GLY A 39 7.05 -15.97 6.70
C GLY A 39 8.50 -16.17 6.32
N VAL A 40 8.77 -16.08 5.02
CA VAL A 40 10.09 -16.29 4.43
C VAL A 40 10.54 -15.08 3.64
N TYR A 41 11.84 -14.82 3.69
CA TYR A 41 12.49 -13.78 2.90
C TYR A 41 13.04 -14.36 1.60
N GLY A 42 13.06 -13.53 0.57
CA GLY A 42 13.64 -13.87 -0.72
C GLY A 42 14.26 -12.68 -1.42
N ILE A 43 15.01 -12.96 -2.49
CA ILE A 43 15.48 -11.95 -3.45
C ILE A 43 14.71 -12.15 -4.75
N GLN A 44 13.87 -11.19 -5.11
CA GLN A 44 13.18 -11.13 -6.38
C GLN A 44 14.05 -10.41 -7.41
N SER A 45 14.51 -11.13 -8.43
CA SER A 45 15.24 -10.57 -9.57
C SER A 45 14.37 -9.63 -10.43
N ASP A 46 14.97 -8.91 -11.38
CA ASP A 46 14.22 -8.07 -12.34
C ASP A 46 13.33 -8.90 -13.29
N GLU A 47 13.75 -10.13 -13.57
CA GLU A 47 12.94 -11.14 -14.29
C GLU A 47 11.84 -11.72 -13.39
N GLY A 48 11.86 -11.32 -12.11
CA GLY A 48 10.87 -11.60 -11.10
C GLY A 48 10.91 -13.02 -10.53
N PHE A 49 11.96 -13.79 -10.83
CA PHE A 49 12.26 -15.01 -10.10
C PHE A 49 12.62 -14.69 -8.65
N ILE A 50 11.99 -15.36 -7.68
CA ILE A 50 12.27 -15.21 -6.24
C ILE A 50 13.19 -16.34 -5.78
N ARG A 51 14.36 -15.98 -5.25
CA ARG A 51 15.27 -16.91 -4.56
C ARG A 51 15.06 -16.82 -3.07
N LEU A 52 14.57 -17.90 -2.47
CA LEU A 52 14.39 -18.00 -1.01
C LEU A 52 15.74 -17.90 -0.29
N LEU A 53 15.73 -17.14 0.80
CA LEU A 53 16.88 -16.97 1.69
C LEU A 53 16.84 -17.99 2.82
N PRO A 54 18.01 -18.42 3.33
CA PRO A 54 18.09 -19.42 4.38
C PRO A 54 17.54 -18.88 5.71
N GLY A 55 16.87 -19.75 6.46
CA GLY A 55 16.50 -19.51 7.85
C GLY A 55 15.40 -18.48 8.10
N GLY A 56 14.64 -18.07 7.07
CA GLY A 56 13.49 -17.17 7.24
C GLY A 56 13.85 -15.77 7.74
N ARG A 57 15.12 -15.35 7.57
CA ARG A 57 15.61 -14.05 8.03
C ARG A 57 15.90 -13.12 6.86
N PRO A 58 15.77 -11.79 7.05
CA PRO A 58 16.22 -10.84 6.05
C PRO A 58 17.73 -11.00 5.83
N PRO A 59 18.24 -10.68 4.62
CA PRO A 59 19.66 -10.67 4.37
C PRO A 59 20.31 -9.59 5.24
N VAL A 60 21.44 -9.90 5.86
CA VAL A 60 22.20 -8.96 6.70
C VAL A 60 23.30 -8.28 5.88
N GLY A 61 23.61 -7.03 6.24
CA GLY A 61 24.75 -6.28 5.71
C GLY A 61 26.09 -6.85 6.14
N ASP A 62 27.17 -6.21 5.69
CA ASP A 62 28.56 -6.61 6.00
C ASP A 62 28.88 -6.54 7.50
N ASP A 63 28.09 -5.81 8.28
CA ASP A 63 28.18 -5.77 9.75
C ASP A 63 27.65 -7.04 10.43
N GLY A 64 26.96 -7.91 9.70
CA GLY A 64 26.34 -9.15 10.19
C GLY A 64 25.18 -8.94 11.16
N ILE A 65 24.74 -7.70 11.37
CA ILE A 65 23.78 -7.31 12.42
C ILE A 65 22.56 -6.62 11.79
N THR A 66 22.77 -5.72 10.83
CA THR A 66 21.68 -4.94 10.24
C THR A 66 21.03 -5.73 9.11
N GLY A 67 19.80 -6.20 9.32
CA GLY A 67 18.97 -6.78 8.27
C GLY A 67 18.50 -5.72 7.28
N TYR A 68 18.60 -5.99 5.98
CA TYR A 68 18.00 -5.15 4.95
C TYR A 68 16.47 -5.29 4.96
N THR A 69 15.76 -4.17 4.79
CA THR A 69 14.30 -4.14 4.77
C THR A 69 13.74 -4.69 3.47
N VAL A 70 12.46 -5.10 3.51
CA VAL A 70 11.69 -5.43 2.31
C VAL A 70 11.67 -4.24 1.36
N GLY A 71 11.77 -4.52 0.07
CA GLY A 71 11.89 -3.53 -0.99
C GLY A 71 13.33 -3.05 -1.27
N THR A 72 14.32 -3.39 -0.44
CA THR A 72 15.75 -3.07 -0.67
C THR A 72 16.29 -3.79 -1.89
N TYR A 73 17.08 -3.11 -2.72
CA TYR A 73 17.71 -3.73 -3.88
C TYR A 73 19.19 -3.99 -3.61
N LEU A 74 19.60 -5.26 -3.63
CA LEU A 74 20.93 -5.68 -3.23
C LEU A 74 21.49 -6.76 -4.16
N ALA A 75 22.80 -6.98 -4.07
CA ALA A 75 23.45 -8.18 -4.55
C ALA A 75 24.00 -8.98 -3.37
N LEU A 76 23.91 -10.30 -3.43
CA LEU A 76 24.54 -11.19 -2.47
C LEU A 76 25.04 -12.46 -3.16
N ASP A 77 26.01 -13.12 -2.54
CA ASP A 77 26.46 -14.43 -2.98
C ASP A 77 25.59 -15.49 -2.29
N CYS A 78 24.99 -16.37 -3.07
CA CYS A 78 24.03 -17.39 -2.67
C CYS A 78 24.56 -18.78 -3.07
N THR A 79 24.70 -19.68 -2.11
CA THR A 79 25.00 -21.09 -2.39
C THR A 79 23.68 -21.82 -2.66
N THR A 80 23.44 -22.25 -3.90
CA THR A 80 22.13 -22.80 -4.28
C THR A 80 21.96 -24.28 -3.86
N SER A 81 20.74 -24.65 -3.48
CA SER A 81 20.30 -26.04 -3.35
C SER A 81 20.00 -26.64 -4.74
N GLY A 82 19.76 -27.95 -4.81
CA GLY A 82 19.25 -28.59 -6.03
C GLY A 82 17.85 -28.12 -6.45
N THR A 83 17.16 -27.34 -5.62
CA THR A 83 15.88 -26.69 -5.93
C THR A 83 16.03 -25.22 -6.34
N GLY A 84 17.24 -24.67 -6.32
CA GLY A 84 17.55 -23.28 -6.69
C GLY A 84 17.39 -22.24 -5.57
N SER A 85 16.96 -22.68 -4.38
CA SER A 85 16.90 -21.84 -3.16
C SER A 85 18.30 -21.61 -2.58
N CYS A 86 18.50 -20.53 -1.81
CA CYS A 86 19.77 -20.29 -1.13
C CYS A 86 19.86 -21.13 0.15
N THR A 87 20.93 -21.92 0.25
CA THR A 87 21.28 -22.69 1.47
C THR A 87 22.16 -21.88 2.41
N SER A 88 22.94 -20.94 1.88
CA SER A 88 23.72 -19.95 2.62
C SER A 88 23.85 -18.67 1.80
N THR A 89 24.06 -17.54 2.47
CA THR A 89 24.33 -16.24 1.84
C THR A 89 25.56 -15.56 2.43
N SER A 90 26.25 -14.77 1.61
CA SER A 90 27.43 -13.98 1.99
C SER A 90 27.61 -12.76 1.08
N SER A 91 28.54 -11.87 1.41
CA SER A 91 28.96 -10.74 0.55
C SER A 91 27.81 -9.82 0.12
N THR A 92 26.92 -9.45 1.05
CA THR A 92 25.72 -8.67 0.74
C THR A 92 26.05 -7.21 0.48
N THR A 93 26.03 -6.80 -0.78
CA THR A 93 26.25 -5.42 -1.22
C THR A 93 24.92 -4.72 -1.46
N LEU A 94 24.69 -3.60 -0.76
CA LEU A 94 23.59 -2.70 -1.07
C LEU A 94 23.83 -2.05 -2.45
N ILE A 95 22.93 -2.28 -3.41
CA ILE A 95 22.99 -1.64 -4.73
C ILE A 95 22.21 -0.34 -4.68
N SER A 96 21.01 -0.40 -4.11
CA SER A 96 20.24 0.78 -3.76
C SER A 96 19.48 0.50 -2.47
N ALA A 97 19.39 1.54 -1.63
CA ALA A 97 18.44 1.56 -0.52
C ALA A 97 17.06 1.08 -0.99
N PRO A 98 16.22 0.55 -0.07
CA PRO A 98 14.80 0.36 -0.39
C PRO A 98 14.29 1.63 -1.06
N ALA A 99 13.39 1.47 -2.05
CA ALA A 99 12.65 2.62 -2.54
C ALA A 99 12.14 3.35 -1.31
N THR A 100 12.66 4.56 -1.08
CA THR A 100 12.30 5.36 0.08
C THR A 100 10.79 5.39 0.13
N ALA A 101 10.18 5.25 1.32
CA ALA A 101 8.73 5.40 1.39
C ALA A 101 8.32 6.71 0.71
N PRO A 102 7.05 6.83 0.36
CA PRO A 102 6.44 6.68 -0.95
C PRO A 102 6.93 7.74 -1.93
N SER A 103 7.14 7.32 -3.18
CA SER A 103 6.91 8.26 -4.28
C SER A 103 5.42 8.60 -4.30
N THR A 104 5.06 9.88 -4.15
CA THR A 104 3.72 10.39 -4.43
C THR A 104 3.34 10.24 -5.91
N ALA A 105 4.33 10.01 -6.79
CA ALA A 105 4.07 9.78 -8.20
C ALA A 105 3.24 8.51 -8.37
N SER A 106 2.18 8.65 -9.17
CA SER A 106 1.36 7.52 -9.58
C SER A 106 2.22 6.45 -10.24
N LYS A 107 1.94 5.20 -9.89
CA LYS A 107 2.54 4.01 -10.47
C LYS A 107 1.55 3.39 -11.44
N THR A 108 2.06 3.01 -12.60
CA THR A 108 1.29 2.29 -13.61
C THR A 108 1.84 0.89 -13.75
N MET A 109 1.01 -0.10 -13.44
CA MET A 109 1.33 -1.50 -13.53
C MET A 109 0.98 -2.04 -14.91
N LYS A 110 1.84 -2.90 -15.44
CA LYS A 110 1.54 -3.86 -16.49
C LYS A 110 1.39 -5.24 -15.85
N VAL A 111 0.19 -5.80 -15.90
CA VAL A 111 -0.19 -7.03 -15.20
C VAL A 111 -0.27 -8.20 -16.17
N LEU A 112 0.37 -9.31 -15.82
CA LEU A 112 0.24 -10.61 -16.47
C LEU A 112 -0.50 -11.57 -15.55
N ALA A 113 -1.73 -11.93 -15.90
CA ALA A 113 -2.47 -12.99 -15.23
C ALA A 113 -2.14 -14.35 -15.85
N VAL A 114 -1.85 -15.34 -15.02
CA VAL A 114 -1.46 -16.69 -15.41
C VAL A 114 -2.53 -17.64 -14.91
N LEU A 115 -3.34 -18.15 -15.84
CA LEU A 115 -4.35 -19.18 -15.59
C LEU A 115 -3.66 -20.54 -15.54
N LEU A 116 -3.59 -21.14 -14.35
CA LEU A 116 -2.95 -22.43 -14.17
C LEU A 116 -3.94 -23.53 -14.51
N THR A 117 -3.67 -24.28 -15.58
CA THR A 117 -4.51 -25.39 -16.01
C THR A 117 -3.81 -26.73 -15.79
N ASP A 118 -4.59 -27.78 -15.52
CA ASP A 118 -4.12 -29.17 -15.43
C ASP A 118 -4.48 -29.93 -16.71
N ASP A 119 -3.57 -30.78 -17.19
CA ASP A 119 -3.74 -31.62 -18.39
C ASP A 119 -4.16 -33.06 -18.05
N ASP A 120 -3.98 -33.51 -16.80
CA ASP A 120 -3.77 -34.95 -16.54
C ASP A 120 -4.87 -35.65 -15.72
N GLY A 121 -6.03 -35.02 -15.50
CA GLY A 121 -7.17 -35.69 -14.86
C GLY A 121 -6.98 -36.00 -13.37
N TYR A 122 -6.00 -35.39 -12.69
CA TYR A 122 -5.76 -35.52 -11.24
C TYR A 122 -6.69 -34.65 -10.38
N GLY A 123 -7.70 -34.02 -10.98
CA GLY A 123 -8.76 -33.30 -10.28
C GLY A 123 -8.45 -31.83 -9.95
N CYS A 124 -7.30 -31.30 -10.37
CA CYS A 124 -6.98 -29.87 -10.34
C CYS A 124 -7.53 -29.11 -11.54
N VAL A 125 -8.78 -29.38 -11.88
CA VAL A 125 -9.39 -28.76 -13.04
C VAL A 125 -9.84 -27.35 -12.65
N GLU A 126 -9.48 -26.37 -13.47
CA GLU A 126 -10.05 -25.03 -13.36
C GLU A 126 -11.58 -25.09 -13.35
N ALA A 127 -12.22 -24.16 -12.65
CA ALA A 127 -13.68 -24.08 -12.69
C ALA A 127 -14.14 -23.91 -14.15
N PRO A 128 -15.15 -24.68 -14.61
CA PRO A 128 -15.74 -24.48 -15.92
C PRO A 128 -16.09 -23.00 -16.16
N GLY A 129 -15.58 -22.42 -17.25
CA GLY A 129 -15.82 -21.01 -17.60
C GLY A 129 -14.71 -20.03 -17.22
N THR A 130 -13.70 -20.45 -16.46
CA THR A 130 -12.51 -19.63 -16.20
C THR A 130 -11.61 -19.65 -17.43
N THR A 131 -11.64 -18.56 -18.19
CA THR A 131 -10.88 -18.39 -19.43
C THR A 131 -10.04 -17.11 -19.33
N GLU A 132 -9.03 -16.98 -20.20
CA GLU A 132 -8.25 -15.74 -20.34
C GLU A 132 -9.17 -14.52 -20.56
N ALA A 133 -10.22 -14.69 -21.37
CA ALA A 133 -11.22 -13.64 -21.63
C ALA A 133 -12.04 -13.29 -20.38
N ALA A 134 -12.46 -14.29 -19.59
CA ALA A 134 -13.20 -14.05 -18.36
C ALA A 134 -12.35 -13.30 -17.33
N VAL A 135 -11.09 -13.69 -17.15
CA VAL A 135 -10.17 -13.00 -16.25
C VAL A 135 -9.83 -11.60 -16.74
N THR A 136 -9.64 -11.43 -18.05
CA THR A 136 -9.49 -10.10 -18.65
C THR A 136 -10.68 -9.21 -18.31
N SER A 137 -11.90 -9.73 -18.47
CA SER A 137 -13.13 -9.00 -18.11
C SER A 137 -13.15 -8.59 -16.63
N LEU A 138 -12.79 -9.49 -15.71
CA LEU A 138 -12.73 -9.18 -14.28
C LEU A 138 -11.78 -8.01 -13.96
N TYR A 139 -10.62 -7.94 -14.63
CA TYR A 139 -9.67 -6.87 -14.42
C TYR A 139 -10.06 -5.56 -15.12
N THR A 140 -10.52 -5.63 -16.37
CA THR A 140 -10.62 -4.47 -17.25
C THR A 140 -12.02 -3.90 -17.40
N THR A 141 -13.06 -4.49 -16.78
CA THR A 141 -14.42 -3.94 -16.84
C THR A 141 -14.42 -2.48 -16.35
N PRO A 142 -14.88 -1.51 -17.15
CA PRO A 142 -14.87 -0.11 -16.75
C PRO A 142 -15.68 0.14 -15.47
N GLY A 143 -15.11 0.87 -14.52
CA GLY A 143 -15.76 1.28 -13.27
C GLY A 143 -15.88 0.20 -12.19
N THR A 144 -15.98 -1.07 -12.55
CA THR A 144 -16.20 -2.18 -11.60
C THR A 144 -15.15 -3.28 -11.63
N GLY A 145 -14.27 -3.30 -12.63
CA GLY A 145 -13.17 -4.25 -12.72
C GLY A 145 -12.05 -3.96 -11.71
N TYR A 146 -11.18 -4.93 -11.49
CA TYR A 146 -10.10 -4.82 -10.48
C TYR A 146 -9.14 -3.67 -10.76
N ALA A 147 -8.91 -3.30 -12.03
CA ALA A 147 -8.12 -2.11 -12.37
C ALA A 147 -8.74 -0.82 -11.80
N ALA A 148 -10.07 -0.70 -11.87
CA ALA A 148 -10.80 0.41 -11.28
C ALA A 148 -10.76 0.33 -9.74
N GLY A 149 -10.93 -0.85 -9.15
CA GLY A 149 -10.79 -1.07 -7.71
C GLY A 149 -9.43 -0.62 -7.17
N LEU A 150 -8.33 -1.02 -7.83
CA LEU A 150 -6.96 -0.62 -7.49
C LEU A 150 -6.78 0.90 -7.57
N ALA A 151 -7.25 1.52 -8.66
CA ALA A 151 -7.19 2.98 -8.80
C ALA A 151 -8.02 3.70 -7.73
N ASN A 152 -9.24 3.23 -7.48
CA ASN A 152 -10.14 3.83 -6.51
C ASN A 152 -9.60 3.74 -5.08
N CYS A 153 -9.14 2.55 -4.65
CA CYS A 153 -8.61 2.36 -3.30
C CYS A 153 -7.26 3.06 -3.10
N SER A 154 -6.43 3.18 -4.14
CA SER A 154 -5.15 3.90 -4.08
C SER A 154 -5.27 5.41 -4.38
N ARG A 155 -6.47 5.96 -4.56
CA ARG A 155 -6.67 7.38 -4.95
C ARG A 155 -5.92 7.77 -6.23
N SER A 156 -5.96 6.87 -7.21
CA SER A 156 -5.30 6.98 -8.52
C SER A 156 -3.77 6.98 -8.45
N HIS A 157 -3.17 6.61 -7.32
CA HIS A 157 -1.73 6.42 -7.22
C HIS A 157 -1.27 5.07 -7.74
N VAL A 158 -2.15 4.08 -7.88
CA VAL A 158 -1.87 2.80 -8.55
C VAL A 158 -2.89 2.60 -9.66
N THR A 159 -2.40 2.44 -10.88
CA THR A 159 -3.23 2.22 -12.08
C THR A 159 -2.75 0.98 -12.83
N VAL A 160 -3.63 0.35 -13.60
CA VAL A 160 -3.26 -0.73 -14.52
C VAL A 160 -3.24 -0.16 -15.93
N GLY A 161 -2.03 0.01 -16.49
CA GLY A 161 -1.83 0.55 -17.84
C GLY A 161 -1.68 -0.52 -18.92
N GLY A 162 -1.60 -1.80 -18.53
CA GLY A 162 -1.61 -2.93 -19.45
C GLY A 162 -2.02 -4.19 -18.72
N PHE A 163 -2.80 -5.03 -19.39
CA PHE A 163 -3.28 -6.30 -18.84
C PHE A 163 -3.20 -7.38 -19.91
N THR A 164 -2.76 -8.58 -19.53
CA THR A 164 -2.80 -9.76 -20.38
C THR A 164 -3.07 -10.98 -19.51
N ALA A 165 -3.97 -11.86 -19.95
CA ALA A 165 -4.15 -13.17 -19.36
C ALA A 165 -3.59 -14.23 -20.31
N VAL A 166 -2.89 -15.23 -19.77
CA VAL A 166 -2.38 -16.39 -20.49
C VAL A 166 -2.69 -17.66 -19.72
N SER A 167 -2.98 -18.74 -20.43
CA SER A 167 -3.12 -20.08 -19.85
C SER A 167 -1.76 -20.77 -19.82
N TYR A 168 -1.45 -21.41 -18.71
CA TYR A 168 -0.25 -22.20 -18.53
C TYR A 168 -0.64 -23.59 -18.02
N THR A 169 -0.45 -24.58 -18.88
CA THR A 169 -0.63 -25.99 -18.50
C THR A 169 0.60 -26.49 -17.75
N TRP A 170 0.43 -26.85 -16.49
CA TRP A 170 1.55 -27.25 -15.65
C TRP A 170 2.02 -28.68 -15.99
N PRO A 171 3.30 -28.88 -16.39
CA PRO A 171 3.81 -30.19 -16.83
C PRO A 171 4.07 -31.25 -15.73
N ASN A 172 3.74 -30.98 -14.46
CA ASN A 172 4.11 -31.84 -13.32
C ASN A 172 3.06 -31.73 -12.18
N ASN A 173 1.98 -32.51 -12.29
CA ASN A 173 0.80 -32.41 -11.44
C ASN A 173 0.92 -32.96 -10.00
N SER A 174 2.11 -33.43 -9.57
CA SER A 174 2.28 -34.06 -8.26
C SER A 174 1.94 -33.15 -7.07
N TYR A 175 1.81 -31.84 -7.31
CA TYR A 175 1.46 -30.83 -6.31
C TYR A 175 -0.04 -30.70 -6.03
N CYS A 176 -0.88 -31.27 -6.90
CA CYS A 176 -2.34 -31.31 -6.74
C CYS A 176 -2.85 -32.17 -5.57
N GLY A 177 -1.94 -32.76 -4.80
CA GLY A 177 -2.25 -33.67 -3.68
C GLY A 177 -1.75 -33.22 -2.31
N GLY A 178 -1.33 -31.97 -2.09
CA GLY A 178 -1.11 -31.49 -0.71
C GLY A 178 -0.05 -30.42 -0.45
N ALA A 179 0.55 -29.81 -1.46
CA ALA A 179 1.49 -28.70 -1.22
C ALA A 179 1.06 -27.46 -2.01
N CYS A 180 0.31 -26.58 -1.34
CA CYS A 180 0.05 -25.22 -1.82
C CYS A 180 1.31 -24.34 -1.64
N ASP A 181 2.38 -24.76 -2.30
CA ASP A 181 3.67 -24.12 -2.25
C ASP A 181 3.74 -23.09 -3.39
N TRP A 182 3.49 -21.84 -3.03
CA TRP A 182 3.51 -20.67 -3.90
C TRP A 182 4.81 -20.55 -4.70
N TRP A 183 5.93 -21.07 -4.15
CA TRP A 183 7.21 -21.01 -4.82
C TRP A 183 7.19 -21.93 -6.04
N TYR A 184 6.87 -23.22 -5.87
CA TYR A 184 6.81 -24.14 -7.01
C TYR A 184 5.83 -23.67 -8.11
N ILE A 185 4.71 -23.06 -7.71
CA ILE A 185 3.74 -22.42 -8.61
C ILE A 185 4.42 -21.40 -9.53
N MET A 186 5.18 -20.48 -8.95
CA MET A 186 5.85 -19.43 -9.71
C MET A 186 7.07 -19.95 -10.48
N LYS A 187 7.83 -20.90 -9.93
CA LYS A 187 9.11 -21.39 -10.51
C LYS A 187 8.96 -21.88 -11.93
N ASP A 188 8.04 -22.81 -12.14
CA ASP A 188 7.96 -23.51 -13.40
C ASP A 188 7.39 -22.58 -14.49
N PHE A 189 6.49 -21.67 -14.11
CA PHE A 189 6.02 -20.62 -15.01
C PHE A 189 7.13 -19.62 -15.37
N THR A 190 7.89 -19.10 -14.40
CA THR A 190 8.95 -18.11 -14.66
C THR A 190 10.04 -18.65 -15.58
N GLY A 191 10.31 -19.97 -15.56
CA GLY A 191 11.20 -20.61 -16.53
C GLY A 191 10.61 -20.80 -17.94
N TRP A 192 9.29 -20.95 -18.05
CA TRP A 192 8.58 -21.14 -19.31
C TRP A 192 8.25 -19.81 -20.01
N ALA A 193 7.88 -18.79 -19.25
CA ALA A 193 7.27 -17.56 -19.75
C ALA A 193 8.15 -16.76 -20.74
N PRO A 194 9.47 -16.60 -20.57
CA PRO A 194 10.30 -15.83 -21.51
C PRO A 194 10.25 -16.33 -22.96
N ALA A 195 10.02 -17.64 -23.16
CA ALA A 195 9.95 -18.24 -24.50
C ALA A 195 8.52 -18.26 -25.08
N ASN A 196 7.49 -18.03 -24.27
CA ASN A 196 6.10 -18.30 -24.65
C ASN A 196 5.15 -17.12 -24.46
N VAL A 197 5.52 -16.15 -23.61
CA VAL A 197 4.74 -14.93 -23.37
C VAL A 197 5.42 -13.76 -24.09
N PRO A 198 4.78 -13.18 -25.12
CA PRO A 198 5.34 -12.03 -25.83
C PRO A 198 5.65 -10.88 -24.88
N ASN A 199 6.85 -10.31 -25.00
CA ASN A 199 7.30 -9.18 -24.18
C ASN A 199 7.19 -9.45 -22.66
N TYR A 200 7.45 -10.68 -22.23
CA TYR A 200 7.37 -11.08 -20.81
C TYR A 200 8.04 -10.09 -19.85
N SER A 201 9.25 -9.61 -20.20
CA SER A 201 10.01 -8.65 -19.40
C SER A 201 9.38 -7.26 -19.28
N SER A 202 8.34 -6.96 -20.08
CA SER A 202 7.63 -5.68 -20.01
C SER A 202 6.54 -5.65 -18.94
N TYR A 203 6.11 -6.81 -18.43
CA TYR A 203 5.16 -6.89 -17.34
C TYR A 203 5.86 -6.59 -16.02
N THR A 204 5.21 -5.77 -15.21
CA THR A 204 5.73 -5.33 -13.92
C THR A 204 5.16 -6.14 -12.76
N HIS A 205 4.02 -6.78 -12.95
CA HIS A 205 3.27 -7.52 -11.93
C HIS A 205 2.70 -8.81 -12.54
N ARG A 206 2.61 -9.86 -11.73
CA ARG A 206 2.08 -11.17 -12.15
C ARG A 206 1.08 -11.69 -11.14
N VAL A 207 0.03 -12.30 -11.66
CA VAL A 207 -1.07 -12.85 -10.87
C VAL A 207 -1.27 -14.31 -11.28
N TYR A 208 -0.90 -15.23 -10.40
CA TYR A 208 -1.11 -16.66 -10.58
C TYR A 208 -2.51 -17.02 -10.12
N ILE A 209 -3.36 -17.46 -11.04
CA ILE A 209 -4.72 -17.88 -10.77
C ILE A 209 -4.72 -19.40 -10.66
N LEU A 210 -5.05 -19.88 -9.47
CA LEU A 210 -5.07 -21.28 -9.10
C LEU A 210 -6.50 -21.84 -9.25
N PRO A 211 -6.63 -23.11 -9.66
CA PRO A 211 -7.91 -23.79 -9.72
C PRO A 211 -8.65 -23.76 -8.37
N PRO A 212 -10.00 -23.78 -8.36
CA PRO A 212 -10.76 -23.78 -7.11
C PRO A 212 -10.45 -24.95 -6.18
N SER A 213 -9.97 -26.08 -6.72
CA SER A 213 -9.54 -27.25 -5.95
C SER A 213 -8.43 -26.93 -4.94
N TYR A 214 -7.64 -25.88 -5.19
CA TYR A 214 -6.60 -25.40 -4.27
C TYR A 214 -7.16 -24.84 -2.96
N SER A 215 -8.44 -24.45 -2.91
CA SER A 215 -9.07 -23.86 -1.71
C SER A 215 -9.00 -24.76 -0.47
N GLY A 216 -9.03 -26.09 -0.65
CA GLY A 216 -8.91 -27.06 0.45
C GLY A 216 -7.47 -27.38 0.86
N TYR A 217 -6.47 -26.98 0.05
CA TYR A 217 -5.06 -27.28 0.26
C TYR A 217 -4.26 -26.04 0.66
N CYS A 218 -4.64 -24.88 0.15
CA CYS A 218 -4.11 -23.59 0.54
C CYS A 218 -4.79 -23.16 1.83
N GLY A 219 -4.01 -22.85 2.86
CA GLY A 219 -4.51 -22.21 4.08
C GLY A 219 -4.99 -20.76 3.86
N TRP A 220 -4.98 -20.29 2.61
CA TRP A 220 -5.22 -18.92 2.18
C TRP A 220 -6.01 -18.91 0.85
N GLN A 221 -6.72 -17.82 0.58
CA GLN A 221 -7.49 -17.62 -0.67
C GLN A 221 -6.80 -16.63 -1.62
N GLY A 222 -5.97 -15.76 -1.05
CA GLY A 222 -5.01 -14.89 -1.72
C GLY A 222 -3.68 -14.97 -0.98
N LEU A 223 -2.59 -14.77 -1.71
CA LEU A 223 -1.24 -14.63 -1.15
C LEU A 223 -0.47 -13.64 -2.03
N ALA A 224 0.49 -12.94 -1.44
CA ALA A 224 1.33 -12.03 -2.19
C ALA A 224 2.77 -11.96 -1.68
N ALA A 225 3.66 -11.56 -2.58
CA ALA A 225 5.00 -11.14 -2.22
C ALA A 225 4.95 -9.69 -1.70
N VAL A 226 5.16 -9.52 -0.41
CA VAL A 226 5.25 -8.21 0.21
C VAL A 226 6.50 -7.50 -0.30
N GLY A 227 6.31 -6.31 -0.88
CA GLY A 227 7.36 -5.55 -1.57
C GLY A 227 7.89 -6.21 -2.84
N GLY A 228 7.24 -7.28 -3.33
CA GLY A 228 7.52 -7.93 -4.60
C GLY A 228 6.53 -7.50 -5.68
N ASN A 229 6.29 -8.39 -6.65
CA ASN A 229 5.43 -8.13 -7.82
C ASN A 229 4.50 -9.33 -8.15
N ASP A 230 4.44 -10.32 -7.27
CA ASP A 230 3.72 -11.58 -7.48
C ASP A 230 2.54 -11.70 -6.51
N VAL A 231 1.44 -12.21 -7.05
CA VAL A 231 0.19 -12.49 -6.35
C VAL A 231 -0.30 -13.88 -6.74
N TRP A 232 -0.81 -14.65 -5.80
CA TRP A 232 -1.48 -15.93 -6.02
C TRP A 232 -2.93 -15.83 -5.55
N LEU A 233 -3.88 -16.24 -6.39
CA LEU A 233 -5.30 -16.17 -6.09
C LEU A 233 -5.94 -17.52 -6.38
N VAL A 234 -6.62 -18.09 -5.39
CA VAL A 234 -7.47 -19.25 -5.62
C VAL A 234 -8.76 -18.78 -6.29
N ASN A 235 -9.18 -19.47 -7.35
CA ASN A 235 -10.38 -19.13 -8.09
C ASN A 235 -11.66 -19.51 -7.32
N THR A 236 -11.96 -18.78 -6.24
CA THR A 236 -13.13 -18.96 -5.39
C THR A 236 -13.85 -17.63 -5.16
N LYS A 237 -15.01 -17.68 -4.51
CA LYS A 237 -15.76 -16.50 -4.05
C LYS A 237 -14.92 -15.57 -3.15
N TYR A 238 -13.99 -16.11 -2.35
CA TYR A 238 -13.16 -15.34 -1.43
C TYR A 238 -11.75 -15.05 -1.96
N GLY A 239 -11.31 -15.71 -3.04
CA GLY A 239 -10.06 -15.43 -3.73
C GLY A 239 -10.29 -14.53 -4.94
N LEU A 240 -10.04 -15.03 -6.15
CA LEU A 240 -10.11 -14.26 -7.40
C LEU A 240 -11.41 -13.47 -7.56
N GLN A 241 -12.57 -14.04 -7.21
CA GLN A 241 -13.88 -13.43 -7.49
C GLN A 241 -14.21 -12.25 -6.57
N ARG A 242 -13.37 -11.97 -5.56
CA ARG A 242 -13.56 -10.89 -4.60
C ARG A 242 -12.57 -9.77 -4.87
N MET A 243 -13.08 -8.62 -5.32
CA MET A 243 -12.26 -7.42 -5.60
C MET A 243 -11.37 -7.06 -4.41
N ALA A 244 -11.91 -7.10 -3.18
CA ALA A 244 -11.14 -6.75 -1.98
C ALA A 244 -9.92 -7.65 -1.79
N THR A 245 -10.03 -8.96 -2.05
CA THR A 245 -8.88 -9.89 -2.00
C THR A 245 -7.86 -9.55 -3.09
N VAL A 246 -8.30 -9.33 -4.34
CA VAL A 246 -7.37 -8.95 -5.42
C VAL A 246 -6.64 -7.65 -5.10
N VAL A 247 -7.35 -6.65 -4.57
CA VAL A 247 -6.79 -5.36 -4.15
C VAL A 247 -5.82 -5.55 -2.98
N GLN A 248 -6.18 -6.34 -1.97
CA GLN A 248 -5.34 -6.66 -0.82
C GLN A 248 -4.01 -7.27 -1.26
N GLU A 249 -4.07 -8.38 -2.02
CA GLU A 249 -2.88 -9.09 -2.45
C GLU A 249 -2.01 -8.23 -3.37
N THR A 250 -2.62 -7.50 -4.29
CA THR A 250 -1.86 -6.58 -5.15
C THR A 250 -1.20 -5.46 -4.33
N MET A 251 -1.82 -5.00 -3.24
CA MET A 251 -1.23 -3.95 -2.40
C MET A 251 -0.14 -4.41 -1.46
N HIS A 252 -0.05 -5.71 -1.16
CA HIS A 252 1.14 -6.26 -0.50
C HIS A 252 2.40 -6.03 -1.35
N ASN A 253 2.32 -6.04 -2.69
CA ASN A 253 3.45 -5.67 -3.56
C ASN A 253 3.96 -4.23 -3.30
N PHE A 254 3.11 -3.37 -2.73
CA PHE A 254 3.44 -2.03 -2.25
C PHE A 254 3.63 -1.98 -0.72
N ILE A 255 4.03 -3.07 -0.06
CA ILE A 255 4.37 -3.09 1.38
C ILE A 255 3.23 -2.55 2.27
N ILE A 256 1.98 -2.64 1.81
CA ILE A 256 0.82 -2.49 2.69
C ILE A 256 0.68 -3.81 3.44
N ARG A 257 0.28 -3.74 4.71
CA ARG A 257 0.33 -4.85 5.68
C ARG A 257 -1.07 -5.14 6.18
N HIS A 258 -1.27 -6.28 6.84
CA HIS A 258 -2.61 -6.70 7.22
C HIS A 258 -3.27 -5.71 8.18
N GLY A 259 -4.60 -5.64 8.10
CA GLY A 259 -5.47 -4.92 9.00
C GLY A 259 -5.81 -5.79 10.19
N TRP A 260 -5.65 -5.24 11.39
CA TRP A 260 -5.87 -5.93 12.66
C TRP A 260 -7.05 -5.29 13.40
N ARG A 261 -7.77 -6.07 14.19
CA ARG A 261 -8.75 -5.54 15.15
C ARG A 261 -8.58 -6.26 16.47
N TYR A 262 -8.43 -5.52 17.55
CA TYR A 262 -8.21 -6.07 18.90
C TYR A 262 -7.13 -7.16 18.93
N SER A 263 -5.98 -6.85 18.32
CA SER A 263 -4.80 -7.71 18.22
C SER A 263 -5.02 -9.05 17.52
N THR A 264 -6.10 -9.17 16.75
CA THR A 264 -6.36 -10.30 15.86
C THR A 264 -6.22 -9.88 14.40
N GLU A 265 -5.41 -10.61 13.66
CA GLU A 265 -5.15 -10.40 12.24
C GLU A 265 -6.43 -10.58 11.41
N TYR A 266 -6.57 -9.82 10.34
CA TYR A 266 -7.71 -9.79 9.42
C TYR A 266 -9.07 -9.38 10.01
N GLN A 267 -9.22 -9.27 11.33
CA GLN A 267 -10.49 -8.93 11.97
C GLN A 267 -10.93 -7.46 11.77
N ASP A 268 -10.13 -6.64 11.08
CA ASP A 268 -10.57 -5.32 10.64
C ASP A 268 -11.44 -5.43 9.37
N TYR A 269 -12.75 -5.54 9.58
CA TYR A 269 -13.74 -5.55 8.48
C TYR A 269 -13.98 -4.16 7.87
N SER A 270 -13.25 -3.12 8.30
CA SER A 270 -13.34 -1.77 7.74
C SER A 270 -12.34 -1.51 6.61
N THR A 271 -11.49 -2.46 6.24
CA THR A 271 -10.48 -2.30 5.18
C THR A 271 -10.29 -3.61 4.42
N SER A 272 -9.90 -3.52 3.15
CA SER A 272 -9.45 -4.67 2.36
C SER A 272 -8.16 -5.29 2.88
N MET A 273 -7.38 -4.61 3.74
CA MET A 273 -6.24 -5.26 4.40
C MET A 273 -6.65 -6.20 5.53
N GLY A 274 -7.91 -6.13 5.97
CA GLY A 274 -8.57 -7.17 6.74
C GLY A 274 -9.65 -7.87 5.92
N TYR A 275 -10.68 -8.39 6.56
CA TYR A 275 -11.78 -9.07 5.86
C TYR A 275 -12.84 -8.11 5.27
N GLY A 276 -12.59 -6.80 5.23
CA GLY A 276 -13.54 -5.81 4.73
C GLY A 276 -13.67 -5.79 3.21
N ASP A 277 -14.88 -5.54 2.69
CA ASP A 277 -15.15 -5.31 1.26
C ASP A 277 -15.07 -3.80 0.92
N THR A 278 -14.03 -3.13 1.39
CA THR A 278 -13.84 -1.68 1.30
C THR A 278 -12.40 -1.32 0.97
N CYS A 279 -12.12 -0.04 0.76
CA CYS A 279 -10.76 0.41 0.53
C CYS A 279 -9.99 0.62 1.84
N PHE A 280 -8.73 1.02 1.68
CA PHE A 280 -7.75 1.14 2.75
C PHE A 280 -8.17 2.08 3.88
N SER A 281 -7.74 1.74 5.09
CA SER A 281 -7.87 2.58 6.26
C SER A 281 -6.95 3.81 6.18
N ALA A 282 -7.16 4.80 7.05
CA ALA A 282 -6.33 6.00 7.09
C ALA A 282 -4.81 5.73 7.25
N PRO A 283 -4.33 4.87 8.17
CA PRO A 283 -2.89 4.60 8.28
C PRO A 283 -2.30 3.92 7.04
N GLU A 284 -3.05 3.05 6.37
CA GLU A 284 -2.62 2.37 5.14
C GLU A 284 -2.45 3.38 3.99
N LEU A 285 -3.38 4.32 3.84
CA LEU A 285 -3.28 5.42 2.85
C LEU A 285 -2.19 6.44 3.20
N ALA A 286 -2.07 6.77 4.49
CA ALA A 286 -1.08 7.74 4.98
C ALA A 286 0.34 7.22 4.77
N ARG A 287 0.58 5.92 5.00
CA ARG A 287 1.89 5.28 4.76
C ARG A 287 2.40 5.61 3.37
N TRP A 288 1.51 5.62 2.37
CA TRP A 288 1.84 5.90 0.97
C TRP A 288 1.66 7.36 0.54
N SER A 289 1.33 8.26 1.48
CA SER A 289 0.98 9.65 1.18
C SER A 289 -0.14 9.78 0.14
N TRP A 290 -0.99 8.75 0.03
CA TRP A 290 -2.19 8.73 -0.82
C TRP A 290 -3.35 9.45 -0.16
N ALA A 291 -3.23 9.73 1.14
CA ALA A 291 -4.07 10.67 1.85
C ALA A 291 -3.23 11.56 2.76
N THR A 292 -3.71 12.78 3.01
CA THR A 292 -3.09 13.73 3.93
C THR A 292 -4.00 14.02 5.12
N ALA A 293 -3.40 14.39 6.24
CA ALA A 293 -4.14 14.80 7.42
C ALA A 293 -4.84 16.16 7.22
N VAL A 294 -5.90 16.40 8.00
CA VAL A 294 -6.54 17.72 8.13
C VAL A 294 -5.49 18.75 8.52
N GLY A 295 -5.63 20.00 8.07
CA GLY A 295 -4.73 21.10 8.46
C GLY A 295 -4.58 21.20 9.98
N GLY A 296 -3.34 21.19 10.47
CA GLY A 296 -3.02 21.15 11.92
C GLY A 296 -3.18 19.78 12.59
N GLY A 297 -3.74 18.79 11.91
CA GLY A 297 -4.00 17.44 12.43
C GLY A 297 -2.96 16.39 12.04
N GLY A 298 -1.85 16.74 11.38
CA GLY A 298 -0.85 15.78 10.87
C GLY A 298 0.21 15.30 11.89
N ALA A 299 0.29 15.96 13.04
CA ALA A 299 1.19 15.61 14.14
C ALA A 299 0.65 16.19 15.45
N VAL A 300 -0.45 15.62 15.95
CA VAL A 300 -1.01 16.02 17.25
C VAL A 300 -0.18 15.36 18.35
N ASP A 301 0.68 16.15 19.00
CA ASP A 301 1.56 15.74 20.09
C ASP A 301 1.29 16.54 21.38
N SER A 302 2.15 16.40 22.40
CA SER A 302 1.99 17.13 23.66
C SER A 302 2.06 18.65 23.54
N ALA A 303 2.68 19.19 22.49
CA ALA A 303 2.79 20.62 22.25
C ALA A 303 1.52 21.17 21.59
N VAL A 304 0.92 20.40 20.67
CA VAL A 304 -0.35 20.74 20.01
C VAL A 304 -1.54 20.48 20.92
N LEU A 305 -1.49 19.40 21.72
CA LEU A 305 -2.53 18.99 22.66
C LEU A 305 -1.96 18.90 24.09
N PRO A 306 -1.84 20.04 24.80
CA PRO A 306 -1.50 20.03 26.22
C PRO A 306 -2.49 19.20 27.04
N ALA A 307 -2.04 18.68 28.18
CA ALA A 307 -2.93 17.94 29.07
C ALA A 307 -4.11 18.80 29.52
N LYS A 308 -5.30 18.17 29.63
CA LYS A 308 -6.56 18.78 30.07
C LYS A 308 -7.08 19.86 29.11
N THR A 309 -6.63 19.82 27.86
CA THR A 309 -7.10 20.72 26.81
C THR A 309 -7.84 19.95 25.73
N LEU A 310 -8.72 20.65 25.02
CA LEU A 310 -9.52 20.13 23.93
C LEU A 310 -9.12 20.86 22.64
N ILE A 311 -8.93 20.10 21.56
CA ILE A 311 -8.79 20.64 20.21
C ILE A 311 -9.83 20.00 19.28
N SER A 312 -10.23 20.71 18.23
CA SER A 312 -11.34 20.31 17.37
C SER A 312 -10.98 20.39 15.89
N PHE A 313 -11.41 19.44 15.09
CA PHE A 313 -11.16 19.38 13.65
C PHE A 313 -12.45 19.06 12.90
N ASN A 314 -12.57 19.54 11.67
CA ASN A 314 -13.59 19.06 10.75
C ASN A 314 -12.95 17.98 9.88
N VAL A 315 -13.39 16.73 10.05
CA VAL A 315 -12.82 15.56 9.39
C VAL A 315 -13.78 15.10 8.31
N PRO A 316 -13.45 15.28 7.02
CA PRO A 316 -14.24 14.75 5.92
C PRO A 316 -14.17 13.23 5.87
N ALA A 317 -15.21 12.62 5.30
CA ALA A 317 -15.29 11.19 5.10
C ALA A 317 -14.22 10.70 4.14
N LEU A 318 -13.51 9.65 4.53
CA LEU A 318 -12.34 9.13 3.83
C LEU A 318 -12.66 8.76 2.37
N TYR A 319 -13.86 8.23 2.09
CA TYR A 319 -14.24 7.81 0.73
C TYR A 319 -14.17 8.96 -0.30
N GLY A 320 -14.39 10.21 0.11
CA GLY A 320 -14.63 11.32 -0.81
C GLY A 320 -13.48 12.30 -0.99
N THR A 321 -12.38 12.15 -0.25
CA THR A 321 -11.18 12.98 -0.44
C THR A 321 -9.91 12.25 -0.03
N ALA A 322 -8.83 12.49 -0.77
CA ALA A 322 -7.46 12.15 -0.35
C ALA A 322 -6.86 13.27 0.53
N THR A 323 -7.30 14.52 0.36
CA THR A 323 -6.73 15.66 1.07
C THR A 323 -7.50 15.92 2.35
N GLY A 324 -6.79 16.01 3.47
CA GLY A 324 -7.38 16.37 4.75
C GLY A 324 -8.30 15.29 5.33
N ALA A 325 -8.04 14.01 5.11
CA ALA A 325 -9.00 12.93 5.35
C ALA A 325 -8.91 12.26 6.73
N PHE A 326 -7.91 12.62 7.53
CA PHE A 326 -7.69 12.02 8.86
C PHE A 326 -6.94 12.96 9.80
N LEU A 327 -6.86 12.58 11.07
CA LEU A 327 -5.93 13.14 12.05
C LEU A 327 -4.88 12.09 12.38
N ARG A 328 -3.65 12.52 12.63
CA ARG A 328 -2.53 11.70 13.10
C ARG A 328 -2.04 12.22 14.43
N ILE A 329 -2.05 11.36 15.43
CA ILE A 329 -1.67 11.65 16.81
C ILE A 329 -0.38 10.90 17.10
N THR A 330 0.62 11.64 17.58
CA THR A 330 1.93 11.15 17.98
C THR A 330 2.04 11.30 19.49
N PRO A 331 1.56 10.31 20.28
CA PRO A 331 1.38 10.43 21.72
C PRO A 331 2.69 10.37 22.50
N ASN A 332 3.58 11.35 22.27
CA ASN A 332 4.88 11.51 22.94
C ASN A 332 4.80 11.77 24.44
N TRP A 333 3.60 11.91 24.99
CA TRP A 333 3.34 11.94 26.42
C TRP A 333 3.19 10.57 27.07
N MET A 334 3.13 9.50 26.28
CA MET A 334 3.07 8.14 26.81
C MET A 334 4.46 7.64 27.17
N THR A 335 4.56 6.94 28.29
CA THR A 335 5.81 6.31 28.72
C THR A 335 6.26 5.29 27.68
N GLY A 336 7.52 5.37 27.25
CA GLY A 336 8.08 4.47 26.24
C GLY A 336 7.80 4.90 24.79
N TYR A 337 7.06 5.99 24.56
CA TYR A 337 6.92 6.54 23.22
C TYR A 337 8.27 7.11 22.73
N GLY A 338 8.73 6.65 21.57
CA GLY A 338 10.08 6.90 21.06
C GLY A 338 11.06 5.75 21.33
N ASP A 339 10.64 4.72 22.07
CA ASP A 339 11.42 3.48 22.15
C ASP A 339 11.45 2.80 20.78
N SER A 340 12.68 2.42 20.40
CA SER A 340 13.00 1.62 19.22
C SER A 340 12.47 0.18 19.30
N THR A 341 12.03 -0.27 20.49
CA THR A 341 11.43 -1.60 20.63
C THR A 341 10.08 -1.69 19.92
N CYS A 342 9.93 -2.80 19.24
CA CYS A 342 8.92 -2.99 18.24
C CYS A 342 7.58 -3.29 18.90
N ASN A 343 6.59 -2.43 18.62
CA ASN A 343 5.25 -2.34 19.23
C ASN A 343 5.11 -1.46 20.49
N ALA A 344 6.19 -0.95 21.09
CA ALA A 344 6.08 -0.08 22.26
C ALA A 344 5.55 1.32 21.89
N SER A 345 6.00 1.86 20.75
CA SER A 345 5.57 3.16 20.24
C SER A 345 4.53 3.01 19.15
N ARG A 346 3.36 3.67 19.31
CA ARG A 346 2.28 3.67 18.30
C ARG A 346 1.71 5.06 18.08
N ASN A 347 1.46 5.39 16.82
CA ASN A 347 0.69 6.55 16.39
C ASN A 347 -0.78 6.19 16.26
N LEU A 348 -1.67 7.16 16.44
CA LEU A 348 -3.10 6.99 16.21
C LEU A 348 -3.54 7.72 14.96
N TYR A 349 -4.43 7.10 14.21
CA TYR A 349 -5.09 7.65 13.05
C TYR A 349 -6.58 7.72 13.31
N VAL A 350 -7.15 8.93 13.23
CA VAL A 350 -8.56 9.19 13.46
C VAL A 350 -9.20 9.62 12.15
N SER A 351 -10.15 8.84 11.64
CA SER A 351 -10.76 9.10 10.33
C SER A 351 -12.26 8.83 10.35
N LEU A 352 -13.01 9.54 9.50
CA LEU A 352 -14.45 9.30 9.33
C LEU A 352 -14.67 8.30 8.19
N ARG A 353 -15.40 7.21 8.47
CA ARG A 353 -15.79 6.22 7.47
C ARG A 353 -17.29 6.31 7.19
N VAL A 354 -17.65 6.23 5.91
CA VAL A 354 -19.04 6.28 5.45
C VAL A 354 -19.19 5.32 4.27
N ALA A 355 -20.29 4.57 4.24
CA ALA A 355 -20.61 3.54 3.25
C ALA A 355 -21.03 4.17 1.91
N ARG A 356 -20.11 4.87 1.25
CA ARG A 356 -20.32 5.53 -0.04
C ARG A 356 -19.09 5.42 -0.93
N GLY A 357 -19.29 5.53 -2.24
CA GLY A 357 -18.20 5.55 -3.22
C GLY A 357 -17.34 4.30 -3.10
N VAL A 358 -16.04 4.49 -2.88
CA VAL A 358 -15.07 3.41 -2.76
C VAL A 358 -15.23 2.57 -1.48
N ASP A 359 -15.97 3.08 -0.50
CA ASP A 359 -16.33 2.41 0.75
C ASP A 359 -17.79 1.92 0.74
N ALA A 360 -18.45 1.80 -0.41
CA ALA A 360 -19.87 1.39 -0.46
C ALA A 360 -20.16 0.00 0.18
N GLY A 361 -19.16 -0.88 0.27
CA GLY A 361 -19.24 -2.18 0.95
C GLY A 361 -19.03 -2.15 2.46
N LEU A 362 -18.92 -0.95 3.06
CA LEU A 362 -18.63 -0.81 4.49
C LEU A 362 -19.79 -1.35 5.35
N LEU A 363 -19.47 -2.21 6.31
CA LEU A 363 -20.49 -2.78 7.20
C LEU A 363 -21.17 -1.68 8.05
N PRO A 364 -22.45 -1.86 8.43
CA PRO A 364 -23.18 -0.90 9.26
C PRO A 364 -22.50 -0.56 10.58
N GLU A 365 -21.65 -1.44 11.11
CA GLU A 365 -20.92 -1.17 12.34
C GLU A 365 -19.86 -0.06 12.18
N PHE A 366 -19.34 0.17 10.98
CA PHE A 366 -18.33 1.20 10.69
C PHE A 366 -18.92 2.42 9.99
N ASP A 367 -20.07 2.26 9.32
CA ASP A 367 -20.72 3.34 8.59
C ASP A 367 -21.06 4.53 9.49
N ARG A 368 -20.73 5.73 9.00
CA ARG A 368 -20.94 7.01 9.67
C ARG A 368 -20.30 7.10 11.05
N LYS A 369 -19.16 6.44 11.26
CA LYS A 369 -18.41 6.49 12.53
C LYS A 369 -16.98 6.98 12.34
N VAL A 370 -16.45 7.54 13.41
CA VAL A 370 -15.02 7.82 13.53
C VAL A 370 -14.32 6.50 13.85
N SER A 371 -13.42 6.07 12.98
CA SER A 371 -12.52 4.94 13.20
C SER A 371 -11.22 5.44 13.77
N VAL A 372 -10.77 4.79 14.85
CA VAL A 372 -9.45 5.05 15.45
C VAL A 372 -8.58 3.83 15.25
N HIS A 373 -7.58 3.99 14.40
CA HIS A 373 -6.57 2.99 14.14
C HIS A 373 -5.27 3.33 14.86
N SER A 374 -4.47 2.33 15.20
CA SER A 374 -3.07 2.52 15.58
C SER A 374 -2.14 1.99 14.51
N ALA A 375 -0.98 2.64 14.39
CA ALA A 375 0.12 2.21 13.54
C ALA A 375 1.40 2.17 14.39
N VAL A 376 2.24 1.16 14.20
CA VAL A 376 3.56 1.10 14.85
C VAL A 376 4.38 2.33 14.44
N ALA A 377 4.86 3.11 15.42
CA ALA A 377 5.44 4.42 15.15
C ALA A 377 6.74 4.35 14.35
N SER A 378 7.56 3.31 14.53
CA SER A 378 8.78 3.10 13.73
C SER A 378 8.47 2.81 12.26
N VAL A 379 7.32 2.19 12.00
CA VAL A 379 6.82 1.89 10.66
C VAL A 379 6.15 3.10 10.04
N ASP A 380 5.52 3.92 10.87
CA ASP A 380 4.83 5.15 10.52
C ASP A 380 5.74 6.40 10.52
N ALA A 381 7.02 6.27 10.89
CA ALA A 381 7.98 7.36 10.95
C ALA A 381 8.21 8.02 9.59
N CYS A 382 7.77 7.37 8.52
CA CYS A 382 7.88 7.83 7.13
C CYS A 382 6.69 8.67 6.66
N TYR A 383 5.91 9.24 7.58
CA TYR A 383 4.85 10.20 7.28
C TYR A 383 5.17 11.60 7.83
N PRO A 384 4.94 12.70 7.06
CA PRO A 384 4.54 12.73 5.65
C PRO A 384 5.74 12.64 4.67
N THR A 385 6.97 12.56 5.20
CA THR A 385 8.21 12.62 4.42
C THR A 385 8.81 11.25 4.15
N THR A 386 9.58 11.13 3.06
CA THR A 386 10.35 9.93 2.73
C THR A 386 11.19 9.43 3.91
N CYS A 387 11.18 8.11 4.18
CA CYS A 387 11.95 7.51 5.28
C CYS A 387 13.41 7.97 5.26
N PRO A 388 14.03 8.31 6.41
CA PRO A 388 15.48 8.43 6.49
C PRO A 388 16.12 7.13 6.01
N ALA A 389 17.15 7.21 5.16
CA ALA A 389 17.89 6.03 4.74
C ALA A 389 18.44 5.30 5.99
N GLY A 390 18.13 4.01 6.13
CA GLY A 390 18.59 3.19 7.26
C GLY A 390 17.61 3.03 8.44
N THR A 391 16.43 3.65 8.43
CA THR A 391 15.37 3.26 9.38
C THR A 391 14.77 1.93 8.93
N SER A 392 15.14 0.84 9.60
CA SER A 392 14.67 -0.51 9.27
C SER A 392 13.22 -0.71 9.71
N VAL A 393 12.28 -0.28 8.87
CA VAL A 393 10.84 -0.42 9.11
C VAL A 393 10.41 -1.88 9.34
N ASP A 394 11.14 -2.84 8.80
CA ASP A 394 10.81 -4.28 8.88
C ASP A 394 11.55 -5.08 9.95
N THR A 395 12.45 -4.48 10.76
CA THR A 395 13.08 -5.22 11.87
C THR A 395 12.13 -5.49 13.03
N CYS A 396 10.93 -4.89 12.97
CA CYS A 396 10.03 -4.84 14.11
C CYS A 396 9.00 -5.95 14.22
N ALA A 397 8.53 -6.44 13.09
CA ALA A 397 7.76 -7.66 12.96
C ALA A 397 7.63 -7.93 11.46
N PRO A 398 7.56 -9.22 11.05
CA PRO A 398 7.23 -9.56 9.67
C PRO A 398 5.94 -8.91 9.19
N ASP A 399 4.96 -8.68 10.08
CA ASP A 399 3.72 -7.96 9.82
C ASP A 399 3.45 -6.88 10.89
N PRO A 400 3.81 -5.60 10.64
CA PRO A 400 3.52 -4.53 11.59
C PRO A 400 2.03 -4.19 11.60
N LYS A 401 1.47 -4.08 12.80
CA LYS A 401 0.01 -3.95 13.00
C LYS A 401 -0.52 -2.56 12.64
N TYR A 402 -1.45 -2.52 11.68
CA TYR A 402 -2.43 -1.45 11.52
C TYR A 402 -3.73 -1.89 12.20
N GLU A 403 -3.95 -1.41 13.42
CA GLU A 403 -4.97 -2.00 14.29
C GLU A 403 -6.13 -1.05 14.54
N LEU A 404 -7.34 -1.43 14.15
CA LEU A 404 -8.57 -0.78 14.58
C LEU A 404 -8.78 -1.00 16.08
N LEU A 405 -8.77 0.10 16.83
CA LEU A 405 -8.88 0.11 18.28
C LEU A 405 -10.30 0.42 18.75
N GLU A 406 -10.99 1.34 18.08
CA GLU A 406 -12.30 1.79 18.53
C GLU A 406 -13.09 2.46 17.40
N LEU A 407 -14.41 2.44 17.55
CA LEU A 407 -15.36 3.14 16.70
C LEU A 407 -16.18 4.10 17.57
N VAL A 408 -16.19 5.38 17.20
CA VAL A 408 -16.92 6.42 17.94
C VAL A 408 -18.07 6.92 17.07
N ALA A 409 -19.31 6.75 17.55
CA ALA A 409 -20.51 7.16 16.83
C ALA A 409 -20.73 8.68 16.94
N PRO A 410 -21.30 9.35 15.94
CA PRO A 410 -21.68 10.76 16.03
C PRO A 410 -22.53 11.01 17.28
N GLY A 411 -22.27 12.10 17.99
CA GLY A 411 -22.96 12.38 19.25
C GLY A 411 -22.39 11.65 20.46
N SER A 412 -21.23 10.99 20.35
CA SER A 412 -20.66 10.18 21.42
C SER A 412 -19.16 10.42 21.63
N VAL A 413 -18.61 9.75 22.63
CA VAL A 413 -17.21 9.80 23.02
C VAL A 413 -16.65 8.39 23.05
N SER A 414 -15.36 8.25 22.77
CA SER A 414 -14.63 7.01 23.04
C SER A 414 -14.93 6.59 24.47
N ALA A 415 -15.35 5.34 24.66
CA ALA A 415 -15.86 4.89 25.95
C ALA A 415 -14.79 5.11 27.03
N GLY A 416 -15.18 5.57 28.23
CA GLY A 416 -14.24 5.84 29.33
C GLY A 416 -13.42 4.61 29.80
N ALA A 417 -13.82 3.40 29.38
CA ALA A 417 -13.09 2.13 29.57
C ALA A 417 -12.61 1.51 28.24
N GLY A 418 -12.71 2.23 27.12
CA GLY A 418 -12.22 1.80 25.82
C GLY A 418 -10.69 1.75 25.77
N ALA A 419 -10.17 1.09 24.73
CA ALA A 419 -8.73 0.94 24.53
C ALA A 419 -8.04 2.31 24.48
N ILE A 420 -8.67 3.32 23.85
CA ILE A 420 -8.07 4.65 23.65
C ILE A 420 -7.80 5.35 24.98
N ALA A 421 -8.83 5.49 25.81
CA ALA A 421 -8.74 6.20 27.08
C ALA A 421 -7.72 5.52 28.01
N SER A 422 -7.84 4.21 28.19
CA SER A 422 -6.99 3.46 29.13
C SER A 422 -5.52 3.35 28.72
N THR A 423 -5.23 3.38 27.41
CA THR A 423 -3.88 3.09 26.90
C THR A 423 -3.15 4.34 26.40
N TRP A 424 -3.85 5.41 25.97
CA TRP A 424 -3.22 6.60 25.40
C TRP A 424 -3.49 7.90 26.17
N ASN A 425 -4.21 7.84 27.30
CA ASN A 425 -4.64 9.00 28.07
C ASN A 425 -5.33 10.07 27.20
N LEU A 426 -6.20 9.60 26.30
CA LEU A 426 -6.86 10.40 25.26
C LEU A 426 -8.36 10.07 25.21
N VAL A 427 -9.20 11.08 25.03
CA VAL A 427 -10.62 10.95 24.70
C VAL A 427 -10.86 11.50 23.31
N VAL A 428 -11.53 10.71 22.47
CA VAL A 428 -11.94 11.10 21.10
C VAL A 428 -13.44 11.33 21.10
N TYR A 429 -13.88 12.48 20.63
CA TYR A 429 -15.28 12.85 20.52
C TYR A 429 -15.68 12.83 19.06
N ALA A 430 -16.73 12.10 18.73
CA ALA A 430 -17.40 12.21 17.44
C ALA A 430 -18.55 13.19 17.60
N GLY A 431 -18.37 14.36 17.01
CA GLY A 431 -19.22 15.50 17.15
C GLY A 431 -20.46 15.48 16.25
N GLY A 432 -20.95 16.69 15.96
CA GLY A 432 -21.99 16.94 14.97
C GLY A 432 -21.46 16.93 13.53
N TRP A 433 -22.35 16.66 12.59
CA TRP A 433 -22.09 16.82 11.16
C TRP A 433 -21.96 18.30 10.83
N THR A 434 -20.83 18.72 10.27
CA THR A 434 -20.67 20.06 9.69
C THR A 434 -21.19 20.11 8.26
N ASP A 435 -21.17 18.96 7.58
CA ASP A 435 -21.86 18.71 6.33
C ASP A 435 -22.32 17.26 6.32
N SER A 436 -23.63 17.01 6.14
CA SER A 436 -24.20 15.66 6.09
C SER A 436 -24.21 15.07 4.68
N GLY A 437 -23.63 15.78 3.70
CA GLY A 437 -23.68 15.44 2.28
C GLY A 437 -25.07 15.58 1.66
N SER A 438 -26.05 16.11 2.40
CA SER A 438 -27.43 16.30 1.94
C SER A 438 -27.57 17.32 0.82
N THR A 439 -26.60 18.23 0.67
CA THR A 439 -26.52 19.22 -0.41
C THR A 439 -25.54 18.81 -1.52
N GLY A 440 -25.13 17.53 -1.57
CA GLY A 440 -24.10 17.05 -2.49
C GLY A 440 -22.66 17.38 -2.07
N GLY A 441 -22.48 17.94 -0.87
CA GLY A 441 -21.18 18.17 -0.26
C GLY A 441 -20.52 16.91 0.28
N LEU A 442 -19.26 17.03 0.69
CA LEU A 442 -18.52 15.94 1.30
C LEU A 442 -18.93 15.79 2.76
N GLU A 443 -19.43 14.61 3.12
CA GLU A 443 -19.81 14.28 4.48
C GLU A 443 -18.65 14.55 5.43
N THR A 444 -18.85 15.48 6.37
CA THR A 444 -17.80 15.98 7.26
C THR A 444 -18.32 16.02 8.68
N LEU A 445 -17.56 15.42 9.59
CA LEU A 445 -17.89 15.34 11.01
C LEU A 445 -16.89 16.16 11.81
N ARG A 446 -17.38 16.89 12.81
CA ARG A 446 -16.50 17.48 13.81
C ARG A 446 -15.91 16.37 14.70
N VAL A 447 -14.60 16.39 14.90
CA VAL A 447 -13.89 15.47 15.79
C VAL A 447 -13.13 16.28 16.81
N HIS A 448 -13.30 15.94 18.09
CA HIS A 448 -12.55 16.58 19.17
C HIS A 448 -11.59 15.59 19.82
N LEU A 449 -10.45 16.11 20.27
CA LEU A 449 -9.44 15.34 20.98
C LEU A 449 -9.19 16.03 22.32
N CYS A 450 -9.24 15.27 23.41
CA CYS A 450 -8.82 15.74 24.73
C CYS A 450 -7.82 14.77 25.34
N ARG A 451 -6.66 15.30 25.75
CA ARG A 451 -5.66 14.56 26.50
C ARG A 451 -5.90 14.72 27.99
N PHE A 452 -5.73 13.67 28.77
CA PHE A 452 -5.76 13.73 30.24
C PHE A 452 -4.46 13.19 30.86
N THR A 453 -4.35 13.30 32.18
CA THR A 453 -3.18 12.82 32.94
C THR A 453 -3.51 11.72 33.93
N ALA A 454 -4.59 11.85 34.70
CA ALA A 454 -5.00 10.84 35.67
C ALA A 454 -6.29 10.14 35.30
N SER A 455 -7.26 10.86 34.72
CA SER A 455 -8.57 10.29 34.42
C SER A 455 -9.26 10.98 33.23
N PRO A 456 -10.06 10.25 32.42
CA PRO A 456 -10.93 10.84 31.41
C PRO A 456 -11.87 11.94 31.94
N ALA A 457 -12.16 11.97 33.24
CA ALA A 457 -12.98 13.00 33.88
C ALA A 457 -12.34 14.41 33.85
N GLU A 458 -11.04 14.52 33.55
CA GLU A 458 -10.37 15.80 33.30
C GLU A 458 -10.80 16.44 31.97
N CYS A 459 -11.38 15.66 31.08
CA CYS A 459 -11.87 16.11 29.79
C CYS A 459 -13.34 16.55 29.87
N PRO A 460 -13.77 17.51 29.04
CA PRO A 460 -15.14 18.00 29.06
C PRO A 460 -16.15 16.89 28.71
N THR A 461 -17.39 17.06 29.16
CA THR A 461 -18.48 16.22 28.66
C THR A 461 -18.68 16.45 27.16
N TRP A 462 -19.29 15.50 26.46
CA TRP A 462 -19.58 15.65 25.03
C TRP A 462 -20.32 16.96 24.71
N ALA A 463 -21.35 17.29 25.49
CA ALA A 463 -22.15 18.50 25.28
C ALA A 463 -21.33 19.80 25.48
N ALA A 464 -20.35 19.77 26.39
CA ALA A 464 -19.44 20.91 26.57
C ALA A 464 -18.40 21.01 25.44
N ALA A 465 -17.93 19.87 24.91
CA ALA A 465 -17.04 19.83 23.75
C ALA A 465 -17.71 20.37 22.47
N GLU A 466 -19.02 20.12 22.31
CA GLU A 466 -19.83 20.63 21.20
C GLU A 466 -20.31 22.08 21.35
N GLY A 467 -19.83 22.79 22.37
CA GLY A 467 -20.13 24.21 22.56
C GLY A 467 -19.72 25.09 21.36
N PRO A 468 -19.96 26.42 21.45
CA PRO A 468 -19.67 27.35 20.36
C PRO A 468 -18.25 27.16 19.81
N TRP A 469 -18.16 26.73 18.55
CA TRP A 469 -16.90 26.34 17.95
C TRP A 469 -15.99 27.55 17.78
N THR A 470 -14.78 27.46 18.33
CA THR A 470 -13.67 28.32 17.94
C THR A 470 -12.73 27.47 17.08
N PRO A 471 -12.42 27.87 15.83
CA PRO A 471 -11.44 27.16 15.03
C PRO A 471 -10.12 27.03 15.80
N PRO A 472 -9.37 25.93 15.63
CA PRO A 472 -8.00 25.88 16.10
C PRO A 472 -7.25 27.11 15.59
N PRO A 473 -6.39 27.73 16.42
CA PRO A 473 -5.52 28.78 15.93
C PRO A 473 -4.76 28.23 14.72
N SER A 474 -4.86 28.93 13.59
CA SER A 474 -4.07 28.56 12.42
C SER A 474 -2.60 28.49 12.83
N PRO A 475 -1.83 27.52 12.28
CA PRO A 475 -0.39 27.50 12.50
C PRO A 475 0.17 28.90 12.26
N PRO A 476 1.14 29.38 13.08
CA PRO A 476 1.80 30.65 12.80
C PRO A 476 2.23 30.64 11.34
N GLY A 477 1.80 31.65 10.57
CA GLY A 477 2.25 31.78 9.19
C GLY A 477 3.78 31.73 9.16
N PRO A 478 4.38 31.20 8.07
CA PRO A 478 5.83 31.21 7.95
C PRO A 478 6.33 32.62 8.25
N ALA A 479 7.29 32.73 9.18
CA ALA A 479 7.88 34.01 9.54
C ALA A 479 8.28 34.71 8.24
N PRO A 480 7.94 36.01 8.06
CA PRO A 480 8.30 36.73 6.85
C PRO A 480 9.78 36.52 6.60
N SER A 481 10.12 36.04 5.40
CA SER A 481 11.51 35.84 4.99
C SER A 481 12.31 37.07 5.40
N PRO A 482 13.47 36.91 6.05
CA PRO A 482 14.33 38.04 6.37
C PRO A 482 14.48 38.90 5.11
N PRO A 483 14.35 40.23 5.19
CA PRO A 483 14.51 41.09 4.03
C PRO A 483 15.84 40.73 3.38
N SER A 484 15.79 40.40 2.07
CA SER A 484 16.97 40.02 1.30
C SER A 484 18.10 41.00 1.62
N PRO A 485 19.31 40.52 1.96
CA PRO A 485 20.43 41.41 2.22
C PRO A 485 20.59 42.33 1.00
N LEU A 486 20.68 43.63 1.28
CA LEU A 486 20.92 44.65 0.26
C LEU A 486 22.09 44.19 -0.62
N PRO A 487 21.97 44.29 -1.95
CA PRO A 487 23.07 43.97 -2.86
C PRO A 487 24.34 44.67 -2.37
N PRO A 488 25.48 43.96 -2.30
CA PRO A 488 26.74 44.58 -1.92
C PRO A 488 26.98 45.80 -2.82
N SER A 489 27.27 46.93 -2.20
CA SER A 489 27.55 48.17 -2.92
C SER A 489 28.67 47.92 -3.94
N PRO A 490 28.51 48.40 -5.19
CA PRO A 490 29.52 48.18 -6.21
C PRO A 490 30.88 48.70 -5.74
N PRO A 491 31.96 47.93 -5.94
CA PRO A 491 33.30 48.35 -5.53
C PRO A 491 33.66 49.67 -6.22
N SER A 492 34.21 50.61 -5.43
CA SER A 492 34.64 51.91 -5.93
C SER A 492 35.62 51.75 -7.11
N PRO A 493 35.50 52.58 -8.16
CA PRO A 493 36.30 52.46 -9.37
C PRO A 493 37.80 52.63 -9.04
N LYS A 494 38.58 51.66 -9.50
CA LYS A 494 40.03 51.65 -9.39
C LYS A 494 40.60 52.79 -10.27
N PRO A 495 41.58 53.58 -9.79
CA PRO A 495 42.19 54.64 -10.58
C PRO A 495 42.90 54.08 -11.82
N PRO A 496 42.96 54.86 -12.91
CA PRO A 496 43.40 54.38 -14.22
C PRO A 496 44.91 54.13 -14.22
N PRO A 497 45.38 52.96 -14.71
CA PRO A 497 46.77 52.78 -15.06
C PRO A 497 47.10 53.54 -16.35
N LEU A 498 48.25 54.19 -16.32
CA LEU A 498 48.83 54.93 -17.42
C LEU A 498 49.03 54.06 -18.68
N THR A 499 48.82 54.75 -19.79
CA THR A 499 48.88 54.38 -21.20
C THR A 499 50.19 53.68 -21.59
N ALA A 500 50.08 52.57 -22.33
CA ALA A 500 51.06 52.15 -23.32
C ALA A 500 50.33 51.54 -24.54
N ILE A 501 50.61 52.13 -25.71
CA ILE A 501 50.16 51.82 -27.07
C ILE A 501 51.46 51.50 -27.87
N PRO A 502 51.51 50.77 -29.00
CA PRO A 502 50.70 49.66 -29.55
C PRO A 502 51.57 48.51 -30.15
N ALA A 503 50.93 47.44 -30.65
CA ALA A 503 51.07 46.90 -32.02
C ALA A 503 50.12 45.70 -32.19
N SER A 504 49.05 45.84 -33.02
CA SER A 504 48.89 45.18 -34.34
C SER A 504 48.52 43.68 -34.26
N ALA A 505 47.51 43.10 -34.90
CA ALA A 505 46.58 43.52 -35.95
C ALA A 505 45.39 42.53 -36.02
N CYS A 506 44.29 43.01 -36.60
CA CYS A 506 43.33 42.31 -37.47
C CYS A 506 42.68 40.99 -37.03
N ALA A 507 41.35 40.99 -36.83
CA ALA A 507 40.37 40.75 -37.89
C ALA A 507 38.94 40.79 -37.34
N ALA A 508 38.05 41.40 -38.11
CA ALA A 508 36.63 41.58 -37.85
C ALA A 508 35.80 40.41 -38.40
N GLU A 509 34.59 40.18 -37.87
CA GLU A 509 33.34 40.06 -38.65
C GLU A 509 32.09 39.87 -37.75
N PRO A 510 30.85 40.12 -38.25
CA PRO A 510 29.78 40.76 -37.49
C PRO A 510 28.50 39.94 -37.27
N LEU A 511 27.59 40.56 -36.51
CA LEU A 511 26.18 40.22 -36.28
C LEU A 511 25.39 39.80 -37.55
N ALA A 512 24.54 38.79 -37.40
CA ALA A 512 23.30 38.60 -38.15
C ALA A 512 22.23 38.05 -37.16
N ALA A 513 21.21 38.83 -36.80
CA ALA A 513 19.93 39.00 -37.50
C ALA A 513 18.97 37.80 -37.35
N GLN A 514 17.94 37.99 -36.52
CA GLN A 514 16.68 37.23 -36.54
C GLN A 514 15.96 37.36 -37.89
N PRO A 515 15.05 36.42 -38.18
CA PRO A 515 13.67 36.85 -38.41
C PRO A 515 12.59 35.95 -37.77
N SER A 516 11.63 36.62 -37.13
CA SER A 516 10.18 36.58 -37.37
C SER A 516 9.45 35.26 -37.75
N ALA A 517 8.70 34.75 -36.76
CA ALA A 517 7.23 34.76 -36.67
C ALA A 517 6.30 33.96 -37.64
N ILE A 518 5.22 33.42 -37.00
CA ILE A 518 3.83 33.12 -37.46
C ILE A 518 3.57 31.70 -38.06
N PRO A 519 2.39 31.03 -37.88
CA PRO A 519 1.15 31.38 -37.16
C PRO A 519 0.61 30.34 -36.14
N ALA A 520 -0.36 30.85 -35.37
CA ALA A 520 -1.38 30.13 -34.63
C ALA A 520 -2.46 29.47 -35.55
N ALA A 521 -3.00 28.35 -35.10
CA ALA A 521 -4.33 27.83 -35.44
C ALA A 521 -4.90 27.17 -34.16
N ALA A 522 -5.91 27.80 -33.53
CA ALA A 522 -7.34 27.41 -33.59
C ALA A 522 -7.62 26.08 -32.87
N ILE A 523 -8.05 26.14 -31.60
CA ILE A 523 -9.45 26.04 -31.14
C ILE A 523 -10.10 24.67 -31.45
N ALA A 524 -10.25 23.85 -30.41
CA ALA A 524 -11.45 23.05 -30.18
C ALA A 524 -11.63 22.86 -28.68
N VAL A 525 -12.58 23.63 -28.15
CA VAL A 525 -13.21 23.47 -26.84
C VAL A 525 -14.07 22.20 -26.90
N ALA A 526 -13.89 21.28 -25.95
CA ALA A 526 -14.86 20.23 -25.66
C ALA A 526 -15.39 20.46 -24.25
N THR A 527 -16.61 20.98 -24.22
CA THR A 527 -17.50 21.19 -23.09
C THR A 527 -17.92 19.90 -22.40
N GLU A 528 -17.98 19.97 -21.07
CA GLU A 528 -18.95 19.40 -20.13
C GLU A 528 -19.68 18.10 -20.55
N ALA A 529 -19.33 16.99 -19.87
CA ALA A 529 -20.22 15.86 -19.70
C ALA A 529 -20.83 15.90 -18.29
N THR A 530 -22.04 16.44 -18.22
CA THR A 530 -22.95 16.39 -17.08
C THR A 530 -23.33 14.92 -16.84
N ILE A 531 -22.84 14.31 -15.76
CA ILE A 531 -23.33 13.00 -15.32
C ILE A 531 -24.63 13.23 -14.55
N SER A 532 -25.74 12.92 -15.20
CA SER A 532 -27.07 12.91 -14.62
C SER A 532 -27.22 11.70 -13.68
N SER A 533 -27.51 12.00 -12.42
CA SER A 533 -27.86 11.06 -11.37
C SER A 533 -29.27 10.52 -11.59
N ALA A 534 -29.43 9.34 -12.20
CA ALA A 534 -30.67 8.57 -12.14
C ALA A 534 -30.48 7.12 -12.62
N ALA A 535 -30.23 6.19 -11.69
CA ALA A 535 -30.74 4.81 -11.72
C ALA A 535 -30.23 4.04 -10.49
N LEU A 536 -30.92 4.21 -9.35
CA LEU A 536 -30.87 3.26 -8.24
C LEU A 536 -32.32 2.82 -8.00
N ALA A 537 -32.65 1.59 -8.39
CA ALA A 537 -33.73 0.80 -7.78
C ALA A 537 -33.65 -0.66 -8.24
N SER A 538 -33.75 -1.56 -7.25
CA SER A 538 -33.97 -3.01 -7.34
C SER A 538 -32.75 -3.90 -7.55
N ALA A 539 -32.03 -4.14 -6.46
CA ALA A 539 -31.63 -5.50 -6.09
C ALA A 539 -31.93 -5.72 -4.61
N THR A 540 -32.89 -6.59 -4.37
CA THR A 540 -33.46 -6.98 -3.09
C THR A 540 -32.39 -7.62 -2.20
N SER A 541 -32.30 -7.16 -0.95
CA SER A 541 -31.44 -7.70 0.09
C SER A 541 -31.88 -9.11 0.50
N SER A 542 -31.02 -10.10 0.29
CA SER A 542 -30.97 -11.30 1.13
C SER A 542 -29.78 -11.13 2.09
N ALA A 543 -30.07 -10.58 3.26
CA ALA A 543 -29.15 -10.62 4.39
C ALA A 543 -28.98 -12.09 4.82
N GLN A 544 -27.87 -12.71 4.42
CA GLN A 544 -27.42 -13.97 5.00
C GLN A 544 -26.59 -13.65 6.22
N THR A 545 -27.12 -14.02 7.38
CA THR A 545 -26.42 -14.10 8.65
C THR A 545 -25.16 -14.97 8.48
N GLN A 546 -23.98 -14.36 8.49
CA GLN A 546 -22.74 -15.12 8.65
C GLN A 546 -22.69 -15.62 10.10
N ALA A 547 -22.79 -16.93 10.27
CA ALA A 547 -22.50 -17.58 11.54
C ALA A 547 -20.98 -17.53 11.81
N PRO A 548 -20.54 -17.32 13.05
CA PRO A 548 -19.12 -17.35 13.38
C PRO A 548 -18.53 -18.75 13.15
N HIS A 549 -17.40 -18.80 12.45
CA HIS A 549 -16.57 -20.00 12.34
C HIS A 549 -16.08 -20.37 13.76
N ALA A 550 -16.63 -21.44 14.32
CA ALA A 550 -16.15 -22.02 15.56
C ALA A 550 -14.78 -22.67 15.33
N SER A 551 -13.74 -22.09 15.93
CA SER A 551 -12.44 -22.74 16.12
C SER A 551 -12.63 -24.01 16.95
N LYS A 552 -12.28 -25.17 16.38
CA LYS A 552 -12.19 -26.43 17.13
C LYS A 552 -11.13 -26.30 18.22
N PRO A 553 -11.38 -26.74 19.47
CA PRO A 553 -10.35 -26.88 20.48
C PRO A 553 -9.42 -28.05 20.11
N GLN A 554 -8.10 -27.79 20.13
CA GLN A 554 -7.09 -28.84 20.19
C GLN A 554 -7.16 -29.48 21.59
N ALA A 555 -7.38 -30.80 21.62
CA ALA A 555 -7.28 -31.59 22.85
C ALA A 555 -5.81 -31.85 23.19
N ALA A 556 -5.53 -31.87 24.50
CA ALA A 556 -4.26 -32.22 25.12
C ALA A 556 -3.85 -33.69 24.87
#